data_AF-A0A7C7NF06-F1
#
_entry.id   AF-A0A7C7NF06-F1
#
_cell.length_a   1.000
_cell.length_b   1.000
_cell.length_c   1.000
_cell.angle_alpha   90.00
_cell.angle_beta   90.00
_cell.angle_gamma   90.00
#
_symmetry.space_group_name_H-M   'P 1'
#
loop_
_entity.id
_entity.type
_entity.pdbx_description
1 polymer ?
#
loop_
_entity_poly.entity_id
_entity_poly.type
_entity_poly.pdbx_seq_one_letter_code
_entity_poly.pdbx_strand_id
1 'polypeptide(L)' 'MRILYIAPENTVGTLNLWKKAHEARGNECTFITLYPTKHDYDPGICLNLPLVKANPWYMQGRHRYYQFTRGGQGD' A
#
# COMPACT_ATOMS: atom_id res chain seq x y z
N MET A 1 -8.35 0.35 24.17
CA MET A 1 -8.51 -0.94 23.44
C MET A 1 -7.27 -1.20 22.58
N ARG A 2 -7.05 -2.44 22.14
CA ARG A 2 -6.03 -2.79 21.15
C ARG A 2 -6.65 -2.95 19.78
N ILE A 3 -6.10 -2.25 18.78
CA ILE A 3 -6.61 -2.20 17.41
C ILE A 3 -5.50 -2.65 16.46
N LEU A 4 -5.83 -3.59 15.57
CA LEU A 4 -4.95 -4.09 14.53
C LEU A 4 -5.61 -3.88 13.17
N TYR A 5 -5.01 -3.07 12.31
CA TYR A 5 -5.42 -2.97 10.91
C TYR A 5 -4.62 -3.95 10.05
N ILE A 6 -5.29 -4.60 9.11
CA ILE A 6 -4.67 -5.48 8.13
C ILE A 6 -5.08 -4.98 6.75
N ALA A 7 -4.11 -4.58 5.94
CA ALA A 7 -4.34 -4.10 4.59
C ALA A 7 -3.27 -4.64 3.62
N PRO A 8 -3.57 -4.75 2.32
CA PRO A 8 -2.56 -5.17 1.34
C PRO A 8 -1.34 -4.24 1.31
N GLU A 9 -1.56 -2.93 1.24
CA GLU A 9 -0.53 -1.89 1.12
C GLU A 9 -1.04 -0.59 1.75
N ASN A 10 -0.14 0.26 2.27
CA ASN A 10 -0.47 1.63 2.67
C ASN A 10 -0.45 2.56 1.44
N THR A 11 -1.53 2.53 0.67
CA THR A 11 -1.72 3.31 -0.56
C THR A 11 -2.27 4.69 -0.21
N VAL A 12 -1.39 5.66 0.10
CA VAL A 12 -1.63 7.09 0.48
C VAL A 12 -1.51 7.45 1.97
N GLY A 13 -0.95 6.58 2.81
CA GLY A 13 -0.70 6.93 4.22
C GLY A 13 -1.96 6.96 5.10
N THR A 14 -3.10 6.50 4.61
CA THR A 14 -4.38 6.46 5.34
C THR A 14 -4.27 5.68 6.65
N LEU A 15 -3.51 4.58 6.67
CA LEU A 15 -3.31 3.80 7.89
C LEU A 15 -2.61 4.61 9.01
N ASN A 16 -1.75 5.56 8.62
CA ASN A 16 -1.03 6.41 9.56
C ASN A 16 -1.98 7.42 10.21
N LEU A 17 -2.93 7.94 9.44
CA LEU A 17 -3.97 8.84 9.94
C LEU A 17 -4.89 8.13 10.93
N TRP A 18 -5.33 6.92 10.60
CA TRP A 18 -6.16 6.13 11.50
C TRP A 18 -5.44 5.76 12.78
N LYS A 19 -4.17 5.33 12.69
CA LYS A 19 -3.35 5.05 13.87
C LYS A 19 -3.31 6.26 14.80
N LYS A 20 -2.97 7.45 14.29
CA LYS A 20 -2.95 8.69 15.06
C LYS A 20 -4.31 9.02 15.69
N ALA A 21 -5.40 8.88 14.94
CA ALA A 21 -6.74 9.18 15.43
C ALA A 21 -7.18 8.24 16.56
N HIS A 22 -6.81 6.96 16.49
CA HIS A 22 -7.14 5.98 17.53
C HIS A 22 -6.25 6.10 18.75
N GLU A 23 -4.95 6.39 18.56
CA GLU A 23 -3.99 6.66 19.65
C GLU A 23 -4.36 7.93 20.42
N ALA A 24 -4.81 8.99 19.73
CA ALA A 24 -5.31 10.21 20.37
C ALA A 24 -6.51 9.98 21.30
N ARG A 25 -7.21 8.85 21.15
CA ARG A 25 -8.34 8.43 22.00
C ARG A 25 -7.92 7.46 23.11
N GLY A 26 -6.62 7.27 23.34
CA GLY A 26 -6.08 6.36 24.35
C GLY A 26 -6.12 4.88 23.94
N ASN A 27 -6.17 4.57 22.65
CA ASN A 27 -6.08 3.19 22.16
C ASN A 27 -4.65 2.85 21.74
N GLU A 28 -4.29 1.59 21.88
CA GLU A 28 -3.07 1.04 21.28
C GLU A 28 -3.42 0.58 19.87
N CYS A 29 -2.75 1.13 18.86
CA CYS A 29 -3.07 0.85 17.46
C CYS A 29 -1.82 0.48 16.67
N THR A 30 -1.88 -0.63 15.96
CA THR A 30 -0.83 -1.06 15.02
C THR A 30 -1.46 -1.51 13.71
N PHE A 31 -0.68 -1.53 12.65
CA PHE A 31 -1.14 -2.03 11.35
C PHE A 31 -0.09 -2.90 10.68
N ILE A 32 -0.59 -3.91 9.97
CA ILE A 32 0.19 -4.87 9.20
C ILE A 32 -0.13 -4.67 7.72
N THR A 33 0.90 -4.54 6.90
CA THR A 33 0.79 -4.57 5.44
C THR A 33 1.28 -5.90 4.88
N LEU A 34 0.67 -6.34 3.79
CA LEU A 34 1.09 -7.58 3.12
C LEU A 34 2.25 -7.33 2.15
N TYR A 35 2.27 -6.15 1.52
CA TYR A 35 3.24 -5.74 0.51
C TYR A 35 3.89 -4.39 0.87
N PRO A 36 5.11 -4.11 0.38
CA PRO A 36 5.74 -2.81 0.56
C PRO A 36 4.94 -1.73 -0.19
N THR A 37 4.86 -0.54 0.40
CA THR A 37 4.27 0.63 -0.27
C THR A 37 5.21 1.17 -1.34
N LYS A 38 4.66 1.63 -2.47
CA LYS A 38 5.43 2.32 -3.52
C LYS A 38 5.97 3.69 -3.09
N HIS A 39 5.43 4.28 -2.03
CA HIS A 39 5.72 5.64 -1.58
C HIS A 39 6.36 5.64 -0.18
N ASP A 40 6.98 6.75 0.23
CA ASP A 40 7.65 6.90 1.53
C ASP A 40 6.69 7.04 2.74
N TYR A 41 5.61 6.28 2.77
CA TYR A 41 4.72 6.20 3.92
C TYR A 41 5.16 5.08 4.86
N ASP A 42 5.03 5.30 6.17
CA ASP A 42 5.25 4.25 7.17
C ASP A 42 4.42 3.00 6.83
N PRO A 43 5.06 1.86 6.49
CA PRO A 43 4.35 0.63 6.17
C PRO A 43 3.87 -0.10 7.43
N GLY A 44 4.26 0.36 8.63
CA GLY A 44 4.01 -0.38 9.86
C GLY A 44 4.75 -1.72 9.82
N ILE A 45 4.05 -2.80 10.16
CA ILE A 45 4.60 -4.16 10.09
C ILE A 45 4.36 -4.71 8.68
N CYS A 46 5.35 -4.63 7.80
CA CYS A 46 5.26 -5.21 6.46
C CYS A 46 5.67 -6.70 6.45
N LEU A 47 4.76 -7.59 6.04
CA LEU A 47 5.01 -9.03 5.94
C LEU A 47 5.82 -9.44 4.71
N ASN A 48 6.06 -8.52 3.77
CA ASN A 48 6.81 -8.76 2.53
C ASN A 48 6.40 -10.07 1.84
N LEU A 49 5.09 -10.33 1.75
CA LEU A 49 4.60 -11.60 1.21
C LEU A 49 4.95 -11.71 -0.28
N PRO A 50 5.42 -12.87 -0.74
CA PRO A 50 6.04 -12.97 -2.07
C PRO A 50 5.09 -12.86 -3.26
N LEU A 51 3.76 -12.76 -3.14
CA LEU A 51 2.87 -12.89 -4.31
C LEU A 51 1.53 -12.13 -4.21
N VAL A 52 1.38 -11.04 -4.99
CA VAL A 52 0.60 -10.96 -6.25
C VAL A 52 1.37 -10.02 -7.19
N LYS A 53 2.55 -10.44 -7.66
CA LYS A 53 3.13 -9.77 -8.83
C LYS A 53 2.30 -10.24 -10.01
N ALA A 54 1.40 -9.38 -10.52
CA ALA A 54 0.89 -9.60 -11.86
C ALA A 54 2.09 -9.83 -12.77
N ASN A 55 2.03 -10.90 -13.58
CA ASN A 55 3.14 -11.38 -14.40
C ASN A 55 3.93 -10.19 -14.97
N PRO A 56 5.27 -10.10 -14.83
CA PRO A 56 6.06 -8.95 -15.32
C PRO A 56 5.71 -8.56 -16.76
N TRP A 57 5.37 -9.55 -17.59
CA TRP A 57 4.87 -9.36 -18.96
C TRP A 57 3.54 -8.61 -19.03
N TYR A 58 2.60 -8.94 -18.15
CA TYR A 58 1.31 -8.24 -18.04
C TYR A 58 1.51 -6.79 -17.60
N MET A 59 2.39 -6.54 -16.62
CA MET A 59 2.68 -5.18 -16.15
C MET A 59 3.34 -4.32 -17.24
N GLN A 60 4.31 -4.87 -17.98
CA GLN A 60 4.92 -4.17 -19.12
C GLN A 60 3.96 -3.94 -20.27
N GLY A 61 3.12 -4.94 -20.60
CA GLY A 61 2.11 -4.82 -21.64
C GLY A 61 1.08 -3.74 -21.33
N ARG A 62 0.59 -3.71 -20.09
CA ARG A 62 -0.35 -2.68 -19.61
C ARG A 62 0.28 -1.29 -19.65
N HIS A 63 1.53 -1.15 -19.18
CA HIS A 63 2.24 0.13 -19.21
C HIS A 63 2.42 0.66 -20.64
N ARG A 64 2.82 -0.18 -21.60
CA ARG A 64 2.92 0.19 -23.03
C ARG A 64 1.56 0.57 -23.62
N TYR A 65 0.50 -0.16 -23.28
CA TYR A 65 -0.86 0.17 -23.70
C TYR A 65 -1.30 1.54 -23.18
N TYR A 66 -1.02 1.86 -21.91
CA TYR A 66 -1.33 3.18 -21.35
C TYR A 66 -0.43 4.30 -21.88
N GLN A 67 0.84 4.04 -22.18
CA GLN A 67 1.70 5.00 -22.89
C GLN A 67 1.12 5.36 -24.26
N PHE A 68 0.59 4.37 -24.99
CA PHE A 68 0.01 4.57 -26.31
C PHE A 68 -1.35 5.29 -26.24
N THR A 69 -2.18 4.99 -25.26
CA THR A 69 -3.55 5.52 -25.16
C THR A 69 -3.69 6.80 -24.34
N ARG A 70 -2.77 7.09 -23.40
CA ARG A 70 -2.84 8.22 -22.46
C ARG A 70 -1.59 9.11 -22.45
N GLY A 71 -0.57 8.82 -23.26
CA GLY A 71 0.68 9.60 -23.34
C GLY A 71 1.77 9.16 -22.37
N GLY A 72 2.96 9.78 -22.48
CA GLY A 72 4.23 9.27 -21.91
C GLY A 72 4.36 9.12 -20.39
N GLN A 73 3.36 9.53 -19.60
CA GLN A 73 3.33 9.36 -18.14
C GLN A 73 2.46 8.17 -17.70
N GLY A 74 2.31 7.15 -18.56
CA GLY A 74 1.40 6.01 -18.33
C GLY A 74 1.52 5.39 -16.94
N ASP A 75 0.39 5.27 -16.26
CA ASP A 75 0.15 4.38 -15.12
C ASP A 75 -1.12 3.54 -15.36
#